data_AF-A0A8J6PKY3-F1
#
_entry.id   AF-A0A8J6PKY3-F1
#
_cell.length_a   1.000
_cell.length_b   1.000
_cell.length_c   1.000
_cell.angle_alpha   90.00
_cell.angle_beta   90.00
_cell.angle_gamma   90.00
#
_symmetry.space_group_name_H-M   'P 1'
#
loop_
_entity.id
_entity.type
_entity.pdbx_description
1 polymer ?
#
loop_
_entity_poly.entity_id
_entity_poly.type
_entity_poly.pdbx_seq_one_letter_code
_entity_poly.pdbx_strand_id
1 'polypeptide(L)'
;MVKAILFGLGTALPILVGAAIGVRYRLPRPLLAALMAFGSGSMVAAVSTELFQPAFEQEGIWIAGATLLLGAIAYVVADHLVDVRLGAAALGPALMIGALLDGIPENTALGVSLAEGGLVLLVAVAVGNLPEAVAGAASMRGKPGFGTAKSMGLWVATAIVLTLVVPLANLVADDVSASAIATIQAFAGGATIAVLADSLMPEAYKEGGWWVGVSTAAGFVVAFSLGG
;
A
#
# COMPACT_ATOMS: atom_id res chain seq x y z
N MET A 1 0.75 22.80 7.34
CA MET A 1 0.29 22.21 8.64
C MET A 1 -1.15 21.71 8.65
N VAL A 2 -2.20 22.55 8.73
CA VAL A 2 -3.60 22.03 8.81
C VAL A 2 -3.97 21.14 7.62
N LYS A 3 -3.63 21.55 6.39
CA LYS A 3 -3.81 20.72 5.19
C LYS A 3 -3.05 19.39 5.30
N ALA A 4 -1.79 19.40 5.70
CA ALA A 4 -0.99 18.18 5.85
C ALA A 4 -1.61 17.17 6.82
N ILE A 5 -2.17 17.65 7.94
CA ILE A 5 -2.88 16.80 8.91
C ILE A 5 -4.14 16.21 8.27
N LEU A 6 -4.94 17.01 7.55
CA LEU A 6 -6.15 16.52 6.89
C LEU A 6 -5.83 15.46 5.82
N PHE A 7 -4.75 15.65 5.06
CA PHE A 7 -4.29 14.69 4.07
C PHE A 7 -3.78 13.40 4.71
N GLY A 8 -2.98 13.49 5.78
CA GLY A 8 -2.55 12.31 6.55
C GLY A 8 -3.72 11.55 7.20
N LEU A 9 -4.77 12.26 7.65
CA LEU A 9 -6.01 11.60 8.10
C LEU A 9 -6.77 10.95 6.94
N GLY A 10 -6.71 11.57 5.75
CA GLY A 10 -7.28 11.03 4.53
C GLY A 10 -6.65 9.70 4.12
N THR A 11 -5.34 9.51 4.29
CA THR A 11 -4.67 8.24 3.97
C THR A 11 -4.94 7.16 5.02
N ALA A 12 -5.16 7.53 6.29
CA ALA A 12 -5.51 6.56 7.33
C ALA A 12 -6.95 6.05 7.26
N LEU A 13 -7.90 6.86 6.79
CA LEU A 13 -9.32 6.47 6.79
C LEU A 13 -9.59 5.18 5.98
N PRO A 14 -9.09 5.00 4.75
CA PRO A 14 -9.17 3.75 3.99
C PRO A 14 -8.62 2.54 4.75
N ILE A 15 -7.48 2.71 5.43
CA ILE A 15 -6.85 1.64 6.21
C ILE A 15 -7.73 1.24 7.39
N LEU A 16 -8.23 2.22 8.16
CA LEU A 16 -9.06 1.97 9.33
C LEU A 16 -10.41 1.35 8.96
N VAL A 17 -11.04 1.86 7.90
CA VAL A 17 -12.30 1.32 7.37
C VAL A 17 -12.09 -0.09 6.84
N GLY A 18 -11.03 -0.31 6.05
CA GLY A 18 -10.68 -1.61 5.52
C GLY A 18 -10.42 -2.64 6.61
N ALA A 19 -9.61 -2.28 7.60
CA ALA A 19 -9.31 -3.14 8.73
C ALA A 19 -10.55 -3.45 9.57
N ALA A 20 -11.42 -2.46 9.81
CA ALA A 20 -12.68 -2.68 10.51
C ALA A 20 -13.60 -3.65 9.75
N ILE A 21 -13.68 -3.52 8.42
CA ILE A 21 -14.43 -4.44 7.57
C ILE A 21 -13.81 -5.84 7.64
N GLY A 22 -12.50 -5.93 7.45
CA GLY A 22 -11.72 -7.16 7.44
C GLY A 22 -11.73 -7.89 8.79
N VAL A 23 -11.89 -7.21 9.92
CA VAL A 23 -11.99 -7.83 11.25
C VAL A 23 -13.44 -8.17 11.61
N ARG A 24 -14.42 -7.34 11.25
CA ARG A 24 -15.82 -7.51 11.68
C ARG A 24 -16.67 -8.38 10.76
N TYR A 25 -16.51 -8.27 9.44
CA TYR A 25 -17.38 -8.93 8.46
C TYR A 25 -16.69 -10.10 7.75
N ARG A 26 -17.35 -11.27 7.75
CA ARG A 26 -16.91 -12.43 6.96
C ARG A 26 -17.37 -12.22 5.52
N LEU A 27 -16.54 -11.53 4.74
CA LEU A 27 -16.78 -11.37 3.31
C LEU A 27 -16.74 -12.73 2.61
N PRO A 28 -17.61 -12.98 1.63
CA PRO A 28 -17.49 -14.14 0.76
C PRO A 28 -16.11 -14.18 0.12
N ARG A 29 -15.48 -15.37 0.06
CA ARG A 29 -14.16 -15.59 -0.54
C ARG A 29 -14.01 -14.95 -1.94
N PRO A 30 -14.99 -15.09 -2.87
CA PRO A 30 -14.89 -14.45 -4.18
C PRO A 30 -14.91 -12.92 -4.13
N LEU A 31 -15.64 -12.32 -3.18
CA LEU A 31 -15.69 -10.87 -3.01
C LEU A 31 -14.36 -10.34 -2.46
N LEU A 32 -13.80 -11.02 -1.46
CA LEU A 32 -12.48 -10.67 -0.92
C LEU A 32 -11.41 -10.75 -2.01
N ALA A 33 -11.43 -11.82 -2.81
CA ALA A 33 -10.54 -11.99 -3.94
C ALA A 33 -10.72 -10.91 -5.02
N ALA A 34 -11.95 -10.55 -5.36
CA ALA A 34 -12.23 -9.47 -6.31
C ALA A 34 -11.70 -8.12 -5.79
N LEU A 35 -11.82 -7.84 -4.49
CA LEU A 35 -11.25 -6.64 -3.87
C LEU A 35 -9.73 -6.64 -3.93
N MET A 36 -9.06 -7.74 -3.57
CA MET A 36 -7.60 -7.87 -3.68
C MET A 36 -7.11 -7.75 -5.12
N ALA A 37 -7.83 -8.34 -6.07
CA ALA A 37 -7.55 -8.26 -7.49
C ALA A 37 -7.67 -6.81 -8.01
N PHE A 38 -8.74 -6.13 -7.63
CA PHE A 38 -8.96 -4.72 -7.93
C PHE A 38 -7.84 -3.85 -7.34
N GLY A 39 -7.52 -4.04 -6.05
CA GLY A 39 -6.39 -3.37 -5.39
C GLY A 39 -5.07 -3.60 -6.13
N SER A 40 -4.83 -4.84 -6.56
CA SER A 40 -3.63 -5.19 -7.33
C SER A 40 -3.55 -4.43 -8.64
N GLY A 41 -4.66 -4.33 -9.36
CA GLY A 41 -4.74 -3.55 -10.60
C GLY A 41 -4.47 -2.07 -10.37
N SER A 42 -5.07 -1.49 -9.33
CA SER A 42 -4.84 -0.08 -8.99
C SER A 42 -3.40 0.21 -8.63
N MET A 43 -2.75 -0.67 -7.88
CA MET A 43 -1.35 -0.53 -7.50
C MET A 43 -0.41 -0.69 -8.69
N VAL A 44 -0.71 -1.57 -9.67
CA VAL A 44 0.08 -1.62 -10.91
C VAL A 44 0.06 -0.28 -11.65
N ALA A 45 -1.10 0.39 -11.72
CA ALA A 45 -1.18 1.72 -12.30
C ALA A 45 -0.33 2.73 -11.49
N ALA A 46 -0.56 2.80 -10.17
CA ALA A 46 0.13 3.74 -9.29
C ALA A 46 1.67 3.55 -9.30
N VAL A 47 2.16 2.31 -9.24
CA VAL A 47 3.58 2.01 -9.34
C VAL A 47 4.17 2.51 -10.66
N SER A 48 3.42 2.35 -11.75
CA SER A 48 3.90 2.75 -13.07
C SER A 48 3.94 4.27 -13.22
N THR A 49 2.86 4.97 -12.87
CA THR A 49 2.67 6.39 -13.20
C THR A 49 3.06 7.34 -12.08
N GLU A 50 2.89 6.96 -10.82
CA GLU A 50 3.06 7.85 -9.66
C GLU A 50 4.34 7.57 -8.87
N LEU A 51 4.90 6.37 -8.99
CA LEU A 51 6.11 5.96 -8.26
C LEU A 51 7.33 5.84 -9.17
N PHE A 52 7.30 4.92 -10.13
CA PHE A 52 8.48 4.61 -10.92
C PHE A 52 8.73 5.60 -12.06
N GLN A 53 7.70 6.06 -12.77
CA GLN A 53 7.88 7.03 -13.85
C GLN A 53 8.53 8.34 -13.38
N PRO A 54 8.03 9.02 -12.33
CA PRO A 54 8.67 10.24 -11.83
C PRO A 54 10.11 10.00 -11.38
N ALA A 55 10.37 8.85 -10.74
CA ALA A 55 11.71 8.48 -10.33
C ALA A 55 12.65 8.23 -11.51
N PHE A 56 12.16 7.56 -12.56
CA PHE A 56 12.91 7.33 -13.79
C PHE A 56 13.24 8.63 -14.51
N GLU A 57 12.29 9.57 -14.59
CA GLU A 57 12.51 10.87 -15.21
C GLU A 57 13.52 11.72 -14.43
N GLN A 58 13.50 11.64 -13.10
CA GLN A 58 14.37 12.43 -12.22
C GLN A 58 15.78 11.83 -12.04
N GLU A 59 15.90 10.51 -11.91
CA GLU A 59 17.14 9.79 -11.54
C GLU A 59 17.73 8.93 -12.67
N GLY A 60 16.95 8.62 -13.70
CA GLY A 60 17.31 7.67 -14.75
C GLY A 60 17.24 6.20 -14.32
N ILE A 61 17.41 5.31 -15.30
CA ILE A 61 17.18 3.85 -15.11
C ILE A 61 18.05 3.20 -14.04
N TRP A 62 19.30 3.62 -13.89
CA TRP A 62 20.24 2.93 -13.02
C TRP A 62 19.92 3.14 -11.54
N ILE A 63 19.67 4.40 -11.14
CA ILE A 63 19.35 4.74 -9.76
C ILE A 63 17.91 4.34 -9.45
N ALA A 64 16.94 4.70 -10.30
CA ALA A 64 15.55 4.33 -10.09
C ALA A 64 15.36 2.81 -10.09
N GLY A 65 15.97 2.10 -11.04
CA GLY A 65 15.90 0.64 -11.14
C GLY A 65 16.59 -0.07 -9.97
N ALA A 66 17.78 0.35 -9.57
CA ALA A 66 18.46 -0.22 -8.40
C ALA A 66 17.64 0.00 -7.12
N THR A 67 17.07 1.19 -6.95
CA THR A 67 16.28 1.53 -5.77
C THR A 67 14.95 0.77 -5.73
N LEU A 68 14.31 0.59 -6.87
CA LEU A 68 13.15 -0.29 -7.01
C LEU A 68 13.49 -1.73 -6.60
N LEU A 69 14.60 -2.27 -7.09
CA LEU A 69 15.03 -3.62 -6.68
C LEU A 69 15.31 -3.71 -5.17
N LEU A 70 15.92 -2.67 -4.57
CA LEU A 70 16.14 -2.61 -3.13
C LEU A 70 14.83 -2.62 -2.34
N GLY A 71 13.81 -1.89 -2.81
CA GLY A 71 12.46 -1.91 -2.23
C GLY A 71 11.82 -3.28 -2.27
N ALA A 72 11.88 -3.94 -3.43
CA ALA A 72 11.38 -5.30 -3.59
C ALA A 72 12.10 -6.29 -2.66
N ILE A 73 13.43 -6.25 -2.60
CA ILE A 73 14.23 -7.10 -1.71
C ILE A 73 13.87 -6.85 -0.25
N ALA A 74 13.72 -5.59 0.16
CA ALA A 74 13.35 -5.24 1.53
C ALA A 74 12.00 -5.86 1.91
N TYR A 75 11.01 -5.79 1.02
CA TYR A 75 9.72 -6.44 1.23
C TYR A 75 9.85 -7.97 1.31
N VAL A 76 10.47 -8.60 0.30
CA VAL A 76 10.61 -10.07 0.24
C VAL A 76 11.32 -10.61 1.48
N VAL A 77 12.37 -9.95 1.95
CA VAL A 77 13.08 -10.34 3.17
C VAL A 77 12.16 -10.19 4.39
N ALA A 78 11.43 -9.08 4.50
CA ALA A 78 10.53 -8.85 5.61
C ALA A 78 9.37 -9.87 5.63
N ASP A 79 8.76 -10.13 4.47
CA ASP A 79 7.72 -11.14 4.29
C ASP A 79 8.23 -12.54 4.64
N HIS A 80 9.40 -12.92 4.12
CA HIS A 80 10.01 -14.21 4.45
C HIS A 80 10.28 -14.37 5.95
N LEU A 81 10.77 -13.32 6.62
CA LEU A 81 10.97 -13.34 8.07
C LEU A 81 9.65 -13.48 8.85
N VAL A 82 8.56 -12.90 8.35
CA VAL A 82 7.23 -13.08 8.93
C VAL A 82 6.71 -14.49 8.70
N ASP A 83 6.87 -15.02 7.49
CA ASP A 83 6.46 -16.38 7.12
C ASP A 83 7.16 -17.44 7.99
N VAL A 84 8.47 -17.35 8.14
CA VAL A 84 9.26 -18.25 9.00
C VAL A 84 8.79 -18.22 10.46
N ARG A 85 8.34 -17.06 10.95
CA ARG A 85 7.92 -16.89 12.36
C ARG A 85 6.47 -17.25 12.63
N LEU A 86 5.57 -16.98 11.67
CA LEU A 86 4.12 -17.05 11.87
C LEU A 86 3.44 -18.13 11.04
N GLY A 87 4.11 -18.70 10.03
CA GLY A 87 3.62 -19.73 9.13
C GLY A 87 2.24 -19.40 8.58
N ALA A 88 1.25 -20.26 8.86
CA ALA A 88 -0.13 -20.07 8.38
C ALA A 88 -0.82 -18.76 8.84
N ALA A 89 -0.25 -18.01 9.77
CA ALA A 89 -0.74 -16.71 10.23
C ALA A 89 0.03 -15.51 9.63
N ALA A 90 0.95 -15.74 8.70
CA ALA A 90 1.86 -14.73 8.16
C ALA A 90 1.21 -13.69 7.23
N LEU A 91 0.24 -14.10 6.41
CA LEU A 91 -0.35 -13.25 5.36
C LEU A 91 -0.84 -11.88 5.87
N GLY A 92 -1.51 -11.85 7.02
CA GLY A 92 -2.03 -10.59 7.57
C GLY A 92 -0.93 -9.60 7.97
N PRO A 93 0.02 -10.01 8.82
CA PRO A 93 1.20 -9.21 9.15
C PRO A 93 2.08 -8.88 7.94
N ALA A 94 2.22 -9.77 6.97
CA ALA A 94 2.94 -9.53 5.73
C ALA A 94 2.34 -8.38 4.93
N LEU A 95 1.02 -8.39 4.73
CA LEU A 95 0.30 -7.29 4.07
C LEU A 95 0.42 -5.97 4.85
N MET A 96 0.43 -6.03 6.19
CA MET A 96 0.63 -4.84 7.02
C MET A 96 2.05 -4.27 6.90
N ILE A 97 3.08 -5.13 6.80
CA ILE A 97 4.45 -4.68 6.52
C ILE A 97 4.54 -4.10 5.12
N GLY A 98 3.86 -4.70 4.14
CA GLY A 98 3.69 -4.16 2.80
C GLY A 98 3.22 -2.71 2.84
N ALA A 99 2.05 -2.49 3.43
CA ALA A 99 1.43 -1.18 3.62
C ALA A 99 2.32 -0.15 4.36
N LEU A 100 3.26 -0.61 5.20
CA LEU A 100 4.24 0.28 5.85
C LEU A 100 5.40 0.61 4.90
N LEU A 101 5.90 -0.38 4.15
CA LEU A 101 7.06 -0.23 3.28
C LEU A 101 6.78 0.62 2.04
N ASP A 102 5.56 0.56 1.48
CA ASP A 102 5.15 1.47 0.41
C ASP A 102 4.45 2.73 0.94
N GLY A 103 3.63 2.60 1.98
CA GLY A 103 2.88 3.70 2.55
C GLY A 103 3.77 4.79 3.15
N ILE A 104 4.91 4.47 3.77
CA ILE A 104 5.82 5.51 4.29
C ILE A 104 6.36 6.38 3.13
N PRO A 105 6.97 5.80 2.07
CA PRO A 105 7.31 6.56 0.88
C PRO A 105 6.17 7.37 0.25
N GLU A 106 4.99 6.76 0.05
CA GLU A 106 3.84 7.43 -0.58
C GLU A 106 3.36 8.62 0.25
N ASN A 107 3.24 8.45 1.56
CA ASN A 107 2.86 9.53 2.47
C ASN A 107 3.95 10.61 2.57
N THR A 108 5.21 10.25 2.36
CA THR A 108 6.31 11.23 2.28
C THR A 108 6.17 12.07 1.02
N ALA A 109 5.98 11.44 -0.14
CA ALA A 109 5.74 12.13 -1.40
C ALA A 109 4.51 13.06 -1.29
N LEU A 110 3.41 12.56 -0.73
CA LEU A 110 2.20 13.34 -0.47
C LEU A 110 2.44 14.55 0.46
N GLY A 111 3.27 14.38 1.49
CA GLY A 111 3.62 15.44 2.43
C GLY A 111 4.48 16.55 1.80
N VAL A 112 5.32 16.22 0.82
CA VAL A 112 6.11 17.22 0.10
C VAL A 112 5.31 17.86 -1.04
N SER A 113 4.41 17.12 -1.71
CA SER A 113 3.62 17.60 -2.86
C SER A 113 2.26 18.21 -2.50
N LEU A 114 2.00 18.55 -1.23
CA LEU A 114 0.73 19.11 -0.75
C LEU A 114 0.23 20.38 -1.50
N ALA A 115 1.12 21.09 -2.19
CA ALA A 115 0.80 22.27 -2.97
C ALA A 115 0.31 21.96 -4.41
N GLU A 116 0.70 20.82 -4.99
CA GLU A 116 0.47 20.46 -6.39
C GLU A 116 -0.06 19.02 -6.51
N GLY A 117 -1.34 18.85 -6.87
CA GLY A 117 -1.88 17.54 -7.21
C GLY A 117 -2.10 16.55 -6.05
N GLY A 118 -1.82 16.93 -4.79
CA GLY A 118 -1.90 16.01 -3.65
C GLY A 118 -3.26 15.28 -3.47
N LEU A 119 -4.38 15.84 -3.95
CA LEU A 119 -5.68 15.16 -3.87
C LEU A 119 -5.72 13.89 -4.74
N VAL A 120 -5.05 13.91 -5.89
CA VAL A 120 -4.97 12.78 -6.81
C VAL A 120 -4.18 11.65 -6.16
N LEU A 121 -2.97 11.94 -5.68
CA LEU A 121 -2.12 10.99 -4.96
C LEU A 121 -2.84 10.45 -3.70
N LEU A 122 -3.55 11.31 -2.95
CA LEU A 122 -4.34 10.87 -1.80
C LEU A 122 -5.41 9.83 -2.20
N VAL A 123 -6.10 10.04 -3.32
CA VAL A 123 -7.11 9.11 -3.81
C VAL A 123 -6.48 7.81 -4.29
N ALA A 124 -5.36 7.87 -5.01
CA ALA A 124 -4.62 6.69 -5.46
C ALA A 124 -4.17 5.82 -4.26
N VAL A 125 -3.51 6.44 -3.28
CA VAL A 125 -3.08 5.83 -2.01
C VAL A 125 -4.28 5.22 -1.28
N ALA A 126 -5.42 5.92 -1.24
CA ALA A 126 -6.63 5.43 -0.58
C ALA A 126 -7.22 4.19 -1.27
N VAL A 127 -7.22 4.17 -2.60
CA VAL A 127 -7.76 3.06 -3.40
C VAL A 127 -6.90 1.81 -3.25
N GLY A 128 -5.57 1.92 -3.16
CA GLY A 128 -4.67 0.78 -2.92
C GLY A 128 -4.74 0.24 -1.50
N ASN A 129 -4.71 1.13 -0.50
CA ASN A 129 -4.65 0.76 0.92
C ASN A 129 -5.93 0.09 1.45
N LEU A 130 -7.09 0.40 0.88
CA LEU A 130 -8.36 -0.17 1.36
C LEU A 130 -8.43 -1.69 1.15
N PRO A 131 -8.23 -2.24 -0.06
CA PRO A 131 -8.15 -3.69 -0.30
C PRO A 131 -7.14 -4.40 0.59
N GLU A 132 -5.94 -3.84 0.76
CA GLU A 132 -4.90 -4.41 1.62
C GLU A 132 -5.32 -4.50 3.08
N ALA A 133 -5.88 -3.41 3.61
CA ALA A 133 -6.36 -3.40 4.98
C ALA A 133 -7.52 -4.38 5.19
N VAL A 134 -8.43 -4.51 4.23
CA VAL A 134 -9.50 -5.53 4.29
C VAL A 134 -8.89 -6.94 4.29
N ALA A 135 -7.99 -7.24 3.34
CA ALA A 135 -7.40 -8.55 3.16
C ALA A 135 -6.50 -8.97 4.32
N GLY A 136 -5.61 -8.07 4.75
CA GLY A 136 -4.70 -8.33 5.84
C GLY A 136 -5.42 -8.45 7.18
N ALA A 137 -6.45 -7.65 7.44
CA ALA A 137 -7.22 -7.78 8.67
C ALA A 137 -8.16 -9.01 8.65
N ALA A 138 -8.69 -9.40 7.47
CA ALA A 138 -9.47 -10.63 7.30
C ALA A 138 -8.63 -11.89 7.46
N SER A 139 -7.40 -11.91 6.96
CA SER A 139 -6.50 -13.06 7.05
C SER A 139 -5.96 -13.30 8.46
N MET A 140 -5.92 -12.27 9.31
CA MET A 140 -5.62 -12.42 10.74
C MET A 140 -6.76 -13.07 11.55
N ARG A 141 -8.00 -13.02 11.05
CA ARG A 141 -9.17 -13.47 11.81
C ARG A 141 -9.12 -14.98 12.07
N GLY A 142 -9.23 -15.37 13.34
CA GLY A 142 -9.27 -16.78 13.73
C GLY A 142 -7.92 -17.50 13.62
N LYS A 143 -6.84 -16.76 13.39
CA LYS A 143 -5.47 -17.28 13.45
C LYS A 143 -4.95 -17.25 14.89
N PRO A 144 -4.15 -18.24 15.31
CA PRO A 144 -3.52 -18.23 16.63
C PRO A 144 -2.76 -16.93 16.89
N GLY A 145 -2.94 -16.35 18.07
CA GLY A 145 -2.27 -15.11 18.45
C GLY A 145 -2.86 -13.83 17.86
N PHE A 146 -3.96 -13.90 17.10
CA PHE A 146 -4.68 -12.75 16.53
C PHE A 146 -6.16 -12.76 16.94
N GLY A 147 -6.51 -11.89 17.89
CA GLY A 147 -7.90 -11.56 18.21
C GLY A 147 -8.32 -10.24 17.55
N THR A 148 -9.63 -9.99 17.46
CA THR A 148 -10.23 -8.76 16.90
C THR A 148 -9.55 -7.49 17.40
N ALA A 149 -9.35 -7.34 18.72
CA ALA A 149 -8.74 -6.17 19.31
C ALA A 149 -7.26 -6.01 18.92
N LYS A 150 -6.51 -7.11 18.85
CA LYS A 150 -5.10 -7.08 18.47
C LYS A 150 -4.94 -6.76 16.99
N SER A 151 -5.73 -7.39 16.11
CA SER A 151 -5.72 -7.09 14.67
C SER A 151 -6.08 -5.63 14.40
N MET A 152 -7.15 -5.12 15.03
CA MET A 152 -7.49 -3.69 14.93
C MET A 152 -6.39 -2.79 15.50
N GLY A 153 -5.80 -3.14 16.64
CA GLY A 153 -4.71 -2.36 17.24
C GLY A 153 -3.49 -2.25 16.34
N LEU A 154 -3.13 -3.33 15.63
CA LEU A 154 -2.05 -3.36 14.66
C LEU A 154 -2.32 -2.44 13.45
N TRP A 155 -3.53 -2.49 12.90
CA TRP A 155 -3.93 -1.63 11.78
C TRP A 155 -4.11 -0.16 12.19
N VAL A 156 -4.57 0.11 13.41
CA VAL A 156 -4.61 1.46 13.99
C VAL A 156 -3.19 2.00 14.17
N ALA A 157 -2.27 1.20 14.69
CA ALA A 157 -0.87 1.60 14.80
C ALA A 157 -0.26 1.92 13.43
N THR A 158 -0.53 1.08 12.43
CA THR A 158 -0.12 1.31 11.03
C THR A 158 -0.67 2.62 10.49
N ALA A 159 -1.98 2.86 10.64
CA ALA A 159 -2.62 4.10 10.22
C ALA A 159 -2.03 5.34 10.92
N ILE A 160 -1.76 5.26 12.24
CA ILE A 160 -1.12 6.35 12.99
C ILE A 160 0.27 6.65 12.43
N VAL A 161 1.10 5.62 12.22
CA VAL A 161 2.45 5.80 11.66
C VAL A 161 2.36 6.52 10.31
N LEU A 162 1.52 6.02 9.39
CA LEU A 162 1.37 6.59 8.06
C LEU A 162 0.78 8.01 8.06
N THR A 163 -0.22 8.29 8.92
CA THR A 163 -0.76 9.64 9.11
C THR A 163 0.31 10.62 9.58
N LEU A 164 1.22 10.20 10.46
CA LEU A 164 2.27 11.07 10.98
C LEU A 164 3.37 11.37 9.96
N VAL A 165 3.59 10.50 8.98
CA VAL A 165 4.58 10.73 7.92
C VAL A 165 4.24 11.99 7.11
N VAL A 166 2.96 12.21 6.76
CA VAL A 166 2.55 13.35 5.92
C VAL A 166 2.91 14.73 6.52
N PRO A 167 2.51 15.08 7.77
CA PRO A 167 2.89 16.35 8.36
C PRO A 167 4.39 16.43 8.65
N LEU A 168 5.06 15.33 9.01
CA LEU A 168 6.52 15.32 9.21
C LEU A 168 7.27 15.62 7.91
N ALA A 169 6.88 14.98 6.80
CA ALA A 169 7.42 15.26 5.47
C ALA A 169 7.12 16.70 5.04
N ASN A 170 5.94 17.22 5.35
CA ASN A 170 5.59 18.62 5.05
C ASN A 170 6.43 19.64 5.85
N LEU A 171 6.90 19.29 7.05
CA LEU A 171 7.75 20.18 7.86
C LEU A 171 9.16 20.32 7.29
N VAL A 172 9.67 19.27 6.66
CA VAL A 172 11.01 19.25 6.05
C VAL A 172 10.97 19.42 4.53
N ALA A 173 9.80 19.71 3.96
CA ALA A 173 9.58 19.72 2.51
C ALA A 173 10.54 20.67 1.77
N ASP A 174 10.86 21.81 2.37
CA ASP A 174 11.78 22.81 1.78
C ASP A 174 13.24 22.32 1.74
N ASP A 175 13.59 21.32 2.55
CA ASP A 175 14.94 20.75 2.68
C ASP A 175 15.11 19.42 1.93
N VAL A 176 14.01 18.80 1.48
CA VAL A 176 14.05 17.52 0.77
C VAL A 176 14.21 17.76 -0.73
N SER A 177 15.30 17.24 -1.30
CA SER A 177 15.53 17.35 -2.74
C SER A 177 14.54 16.49 -3.55
N ALA A 178 14.22 16.94 -4.77
CA ALA A 178 13.44 16.15 -5.73
C ALA A 178 14.05 14.76 -5.97
N SER A 179 15.39 14.69 -5.94
CA SER A 179 16.15 13.43 -6.06
C SER A 179 15.88 12.45 -4.91
N ALA A 180 15.81 12.95 -3.67
CA ALA A 180 15.49 12.12 -2.51
C ALA A 180 14.06 11.58 -2.59
N ILE A 181 13.10 12.41 -3.03
CA ILE A 181 11.70 11.99 -3.20
C ILE A 181 11.59 10.92 -4.28
N ALA A 182 12.19 11.15 -5.45
CA ALA A 182 12.25 10.19 -6.55
C ALA A 182 12.84 8.85 -6.11
N THR A 183 13.94 8.88 -5.34
CA THR A 183 14.56 7.66 -4.79
C THR A 183 13.62 6.93 -3.85
N ILE A 184 12.98 7.64 -2.91
CA ILE A 184 12.02 7.06 -1.96
C ILE A 184 10.79 6.48 -2.69
N GLN A 185 10.28 7.16 -3.72
CA GLN A 185 9.18 6.67 -4.56
C GLN A 185 9.55 5.40 -5.34
N ALA A 186 10.76 5.33 -5.93
CA ALA A 186 11.23 4.11 -6.59
C ALA A 186 11.31 2.93 -5.62
N PHE A 187 11.78 3.16 -4.39
CA PHE A 187 11.81 2.15 -3.34
C PHE A 187 10.39 1.64 -3.03
N ALA A 188 9.42 2.55 -2.86
CA ALA A 188 8.02 2.21 -2.67
C ALA A 188 7.49 1.34 -3.80
N GLY A 189 7.74 1.75 -5.06
CA GLY A 189 7.30 1.02 -6.24
C GLY A 189 7.81 -0.42 -6.25
N GLY A 190 9.05 -0.63 -5.79
CA GLY A 190 9.62 -1.95 -5.59
C GLY A 190 8.92 -2.78 -4.53
N ALA A 191 8.69 -2.19 -3.36
CA ALA A 191 7.98 -2.84 -2.27
C ALA A 191 6.56 -3.24 -2.70
N THR A 192 5.83 -2.33 -3.35
CA THR A 192 4.49 -2.60 -3.88
C THR A 192 4.50 -3.73 -4.90
N ILE A 193 5.41 -3.73 -5.90
CA ILE A 193 5.51 -4.85 -6.86
C ILE A 193 5.68 -6.19 -6.13
N ALA A 194 6.52 -6.23 -5.10
CA ALA A 194 6.75 -7.44 -4.35
C ALA A 194 5.51 -7.87 -3.52
N VAL A 195 4.81 -6.92 -2.88
CA VAL A 195 3.53 -7.18 -2.19
C VAL A 195 2.49 -7.78 -3.14
N LEU A 196 2.39 -7.21 -4.35
CA LEU A 196 1.48 -7.69 -5.38
C LEU A 196 1.80 -9.12 -5.79
N ALA A 197 3.07 -9.39 -6.07
CA ALA A 197 3.53 -10.66 -6.58
C ALA A 197 3.45 -11.79 -5.55
N ASP A 198 3.84 -11.52 -4.30
CA ASP A 198 3.99 -12.55 -3.27
C ASP A 198 2.72 -12.76 -2.44
N SER A 199 1.91 -11.72 -2.26
CA SER A 199 0.75 -11.77 -1.36
C SER A 199 -0.60 -11.57 -2.07
N LEU A 200 -0.85 -10.39 -2.65
CA LEU A 200 -2.20 -10.02 -3.09
C LEU A 200 -2.69 -10.81 -4.31
N MET A 201 -1.89 -10.89 -5.38
CA MET A 201 -2.30 -11.60 -6.59
C MET A 201 -2.44 -13.11 -6.35
N PRO A 202 -1.49 -13.80 -5.69
CA PRO A 202 -1.65 -15.22 -5.38
C PRO A 202 -2.91 -15.53 -4.57
N GLU A 203 -3.24 -14.71 -3.57
CA GLU A 203 -4.44 -14.92 -2.75
C GLU A 203 -5.72 -14.65 -3.53
N ALA A 204 -5.74 -13.59 -4.35
CA ALA A 204 -6.85 -13.31 -5.24
C ALA A 204 -7.11 -14.46 -6.23
N TYR A 205 -6.06 -15.04 -6.82
CA TYR A 205 -6.21 -16.16 -7.76
C TYR A 205 -6.68 -17.46 -7.09
N LYS A 206 -6.28 -17.72 -5.84
CA LYS A 206 -6.74 -18.90 -5.08
C LYS A 206 -8.24 -18.86 -4.79
N GLU A 207 -8.77 -17.69 -4.43
CA GLU A 207 -10.13 -17.57 -3.86
C GLU A 207 -11.17 -16.95 -4.83
N GLY A 208 -10.73 -16.32 -5.93
CA GLY A 208 -11.59 -15.49 -6.77
C GLY A 208 -12.17 -16.13 -8.03
N GLY A 209 -11.54 -17.18 -8.57
CA GLY A 209 -11.99 -17.83 -9.81
C GLY A 209 -11.71 -17.01 -11.08
N TRP A 210 -12.52 -17.19 -12.12
CA TRP A 210 -12.18 -16.72 -13.48
C TRP A 210 -12.30 -15.19 -13.71
N TRP A 211 -13.06 -14.49 -12.88
CA TRP A 211 -13.30 -13.03 -12.99
C TRP A 211 -12.19 -12.18 -12.36
N VAL A 212 -11.21 -12.78 -11.69
CA VAL A 212 -10.11 -12.05 -11.03
C VAL A 212 -9.39 -11.13 -12.00
N GLY A 213 -9.11 -11.59 -13.23
CA GLY A 213 -8.48 -10.75 -14.26
C GLY A 213 -9.30 -9.51 -14.64
N VAL A 214 -10.64 -9.63 -14.66
CA VAL A 214 -11.53 -8.49 -14.93
C VAL A 214 -11.49 -7.50 -13.77
N SER A 215 -11.51 -7.97 -12.53
CA SER A 215 -11.38 -7.12 -11.35
C SER A 215 -10.03 -6.38 -11.32
N THR A 216 -8.93 -7.05 -11.67
CA THR A 216 -7.62 -6.41 -11.82
C THR A 216 -7.62 -5.35 -12.92
N ALA A 217 -8.16 -5.65 -14.10
CA ALA A 217 -8.27 -4.65 -15.16
C ALA A 217 -9.14 -3.45 -14.75
N ALA A 218 -10.24 -3.68 -14.03
CA ALA A 218 -11.10 -2.62 -13.52
C ALA A 218 -10.36 -1.73 -12.51
N GLY A 219 -9.60 -2.32 -11.60
CA GLY A 219 -8.77 -1.59 -10.65
C GLY A 219 -7.74 -0.71 -11.33
N PHE A 220 -7.05 -1.25 -12.34
CA PHE A 220 -6.11 -0.50 -13.15
C PHE A 220 -6.78 0.69 -13.85
N VAL A 221 -7.90 0.47 -14.55
CA VAL A 221 -8.62 1.53 -15.27
C VAL A 221 -9.10 2.62 -14.32
N VAL A 222 -9.65 2.25 -13.16
CA VAL A 222 -10.12 3.23 -12.17
C VAL A 222 -8.96 4.04 -11.63
N ALA A 223 -7.87 3.41 -11.20
CA ALA A 223 -6.71 4.12 -10.68
C ALA A 223 -6.07 5.02 -11.74
N PHE A 224 -5.85 4.51 -12.95
CA PHE A 224 -5.28 5.29 -14.04
C PHE A 224 -6.16 6.49 -14.42
N SER A 225 -7.49 6.33 -14.42
CA SER A 225 -8.42 7.43 -14.72
C SER A 225 -8.49 8.49 -13.61
N LEU A 226 -8.16 8.12 -12.37
CA LEU A 226 -8.10 9.03 -11.23
C LEU A 226 -6.73 9.72 -11.10
N GLY A 227 -5.66 9.04 -11.54
CA GLY A 227 -4.27 9.49 -11.50
C GLY A 227 -3.83 10.39 -12.66
N GLY A 228 -4.61 10.41 -13.76
CA GLY A 228 -4.32 11.15 -15.00
C GLY A 228 -4.94 12.53 -15.13
#